data_AF-A0A090QPX7-F1
#
_entry.id   AF-A0A090QPX7-F1
#
_cell.length_a   1.000
_cell.length_b   1.000
_cell.length_c   1.000
_cell.angle_alpha   90.00
_cell.angle_beta   90.00
_cell.angle_gamma   90.00
#
_symmetry.space_group_name_H-M   'P 1'
#
loop_
_entity.id
_entity.type
_entity.pdbx_description
1 polymer ?
#
loop_
_entity_poly.entity_id
_entity_poly.type
_entity_poly.pdbx_seq_one_letter_code
_entity_poly.pdbx_strand_id
1 'polypeptide(L)'
;MFDWFKKKTTPPPPVDKGPECLGLRLGGAFELDDLKLKIIEPVLTIEGASRTQLIKAVGEVQLDEQTRILRYYTDDDGFIQILTHGPSEADISEVKLYYFYESRPIDTDAQWQVLLDNQIVQAQWELDDQTFDKVWDNSRPVAMTEKPGWKTARFQKPISL
;
A
#
# COMPACT_ATOMS: atom_id res chain seq x y z
N MET A 1 17.79 53.02 -17.27
CA MET A 1 16.50 52.46 -17.72
C MET A 1 16.79 51.03 -18.15
N PHE A 2 16.91 50.12 -17.18
CA PHE A 2 15.88 49.16 -16.79
C PHE A 2 15.44 48.26 -17.96
N ASP A 3 16.08 47.10 -18.09
CA ASP A 3 15.37 45.81 -18.22
C ASP A 3 16.37 44.64 -18.10
N TRP A 4 16.92 44.55 -16.90
CA TRP A 4 17.55 43.35 -16.37
C TRP A 4 16.42 42.47 -15.80
N PHE A 5 16.40 41.18 -16.19
CA PHE A 5 15.59 40.09 -15.62
C PHE A 5 14.13 39.96 -16.09
N LYS A 6 13.94 39.47 -17.32
CA LYS A 6 12.85 38.53 -17.59
C LYS A 6 13.42 37.11 -17.70
N LYS A 7 13.80 36.55 -16.54
CA LYS A 7 13.97 35.10 -16.40
C LYS A 7 12.58 34.51 -16.67
N LYS A 8 12.41 33.86 -17.82
CA LYS A 8 11.21 33.05 -18.07
C LYS A 8 11.18 32.00 -16.97
N THR A 9 10.24 32.15 -16.04
CA THR A 9 9.95 31.14 -15.03
C THR A 9 9.39 29.95 -15.78
N THR A 10 10.25 29.02 -16.17
CA THR A 10 9.82 27.70 -16.64
C THR A 10 8.93 27.13 -15.54
N PRO A 11 7.66 26.77 -15.83
CA PRO A 11 6.83 26.12 -14.83
C PRO A 11 7.60 24.91 -14.30
N PRO A 12 7.59 24.66 -12.97
CA PRO A 12 8.17 23.43 -12.46
C PRO A 12 7.54 22.25 -13.20
N PRO A 13 8.32 21.20 -13.52
CA PRO A 13 7.79 20.03 -14.19
C PRO A 13 6.57 19.51 -13.41
N PRO A 14 5.50 19.06 -14.10
CA PRO A 14 4.33 18.55 -13.43
C PRO A 14 4.76 17.45 -12.48
N VAL A 15 4.47 17.65 -11.18
CA VAL A 15 4.72 16.65 -10.15
C VAL A 15 3.81 15.48 -10.47
N ASP A 16 4.40 14.32 -10.76
CA ASP A 16 3.66 13.07 -10.93
C ASP A 16 2.96 12.77 -9.59
N LYS A 17 1.62 12.85 -9.59
CA LYS A 17 0.80 12.72 -8.38
C LYS A 17 0.52 11.27 -8.02
N GLY A 18 0.89 10.34 -8.90
CA GLY A 18 0.53 8.94 -8.78
C GLY A 18 -0.97 8.70 -8.97
N PRO A 19 -1.44 7.47 -8.72
CA PRO A 19 -2.85 7.11 -8.87
C PRO A 19 -3.74 7.81 -7.82
N GLU A 20 -4.90 8.30 -8.23
CA GLU A 20 -5.95 8.84 -7.35
C GLU A 20 -7.24 8.01 -7.53
N CYS A 21 -7.90 7.66 -6.42
CA CYS A 21 -9.13 6.86 -6.42
C CYS A 21 -9.88 7.06 -5.09
N LEU A 22 -11.21 7.22 -5.13
CA LEU A 22 -12.06 7.51 -3.97
C LEU A 22 -11.61 8.76 -3.18
N GLY A 23 -10.97 9.71 -3.87
CA GLY A 23 -10.35 10.88 -3.24
C GLY A 23 -9.04 10.61 -2.49
N LEU A 24 -8.58 9.36 -2.43
CA LEU A 24 -7.26 8.99 -1.89
C LEU A 24 -6.18 9.42 -2.88
N ARG A 25 -5.16 10.13 -2.37
CA ARG A 25 -4.08 10.70 -3.16
C ARG A 25 -2.84 10.94 -2.32
N LEU A 26 -1.67 10.99 -2.95
CA LEU A 26 -0.41 11.29 -2.28
C LEU A 26 -0.49 12.64 -1.53
N GLY A 27 -0.14 12.64 -0.25
CA GLY A 27 -0.22 13.81 0.63
C GLY A 27 -1.64 14.18 1.07
N GLY A 28 -2.66 13.42 0.65
CA GLY A 28 -4.01 13.50 1.20
C GLY A 28 -4.13 12.71 2.51
N ALA A 29 -5.21 12.94 3.25
CA ALA A 29 -5.53 12.18 4.45
C ALA A 29 -6.97 11.66 4.38
N PHE A 30 -7.24 10.57 5.07
CA PHE A 30 -8.59 10.06 5.30
C PHE A 30 -8.84 9.87 6.78
N GLU A 31 -10.11 9.87 7.17
CA GLU A 31 -10.52 9.60 8.54
C GLU A 31 -11.25 8.27 8.62
N LEU A 32 -10.91 7.50 9.65
CA LEU A 32 -11.67 6.35 10.09
C LEU A 32 -12.76 6.81 11.07
N ASP A 33 -13.93 6.18 10.99
CA ASP A 33 -15.03 6.46 11.91
C ASP A 33 -14.75 5.81 13.28
N ASP A 34 -14.49 6.63 14.29
CA ASP A 34 -14.16 6.19 15.65
C ASP A 34 -15.21 5.24 16.26
N LEU A 35 -16.49 5.48 15.99
CA LEU A 35 -17.55 4.66 16.56
C LEU A 35 -17.55 3.28 15.91
N LYS A 36 -17.41 3.24 14.57
CA LYS A 36 -17.33 1.97 13.84
C LYS A 36 -16.10 1.18 14.25
N LEU A 37 -14.94 1.83 14.36
CA LEU A 37 -13.70 1.19 14.80
C LEU A 37 -13.86 0.56 16.19
N LYS A 38 -14.36 1.31 17.18
CA LYS A 38 -14.56 0.79 18.55
C LYS A 38 -15.49 -0.44 18.62
N ILE A 39 -16.44 -0.55 17.69
CA ILE A 39 -17.36 -1.69 17.65
C ILE A 39 -16.66 -2.93 17.08
N ILE A 40 -15.77 -2.76 16.10
CA ILE A 40 -15.12 -3.88 15.40
C ILE A 40 -13.75 -4.25 15.96
N GLU A 41 -13.04 -3.32 16.60
CA GLU A 41 -11.69 -3.51 17.16
C GLU A 41 -11.56 -4.77 18.03
N PRO A 42 -12.53 -5.15 18.90
CA PRO A 42 -12.44 -6.39 19.67
C PRO A 42 -12.45 -7.69 18.86
N VAL A 43 -12.84 -7.63 17.58
CA VAL A 43 -12.83 -8.78 16.65
C VAL A 43 -11.78 -8.62 15.55
N LEU A 44 -10.93 -7.60 15.64
CA LEU A 44 -9.79 -7.42 14.75
C LEU A 44 -8.51 -7.85 15.49
N THR A 45 -7.50 -8.22 14.72
CA THR A 45 -6.14 -8.45 15.24
C THR A 45 -5.32 -7.15 15.34
N ILE A 46 -5.91 -6.03 14.91
CA ILE A 46 -5.27 -4.70 14.96
C ILE A 46 -5.85 -3.93 16.14
N GLU A 47 -5.02 -3.16 16.81
CA GLU A 47 -5.42 -2.29 17.92
C GLU A 47 -4.87 -0.89 17.69
N GLY A 48 -5.60 0.13 18.13
CA GLY A 48 -5.08 1.50 18.21
C GLY A 48 -4.88 2.19 16.86
N ALA A 49 -5.58 1.76 15.81
CA ALA A 49 -5.56 2.40 14.49
C ALA A 49 -5.81 3.91 14.62
N SER A 50 -4.89 4.73 14.08
CA SER A 50 -5.05 6.18 14.10
C SER A 50 -6.31 6.59 13.36
N ARG A 51 -7.11 7.47 13.98
CA ARG A 51 -8.32 8.04 13.36
C ARG A 51 -7.98 8.73 12.05
N THR A 52 -6.90 9.51 12.03
CA THR A 52 -6.49 10.28 10.85
C THR A 52 -5.25 9.63 10.26
N GLN A 53 -5.35 9.29 8.98
CA GLN A 53 -4.34 8.54 8.24
C GLN A 53 -3.82 9.40 7.10
N LEU A 54 -2.53 9.77 7.14
CA LEU A 54 -1.92 10.61 6.10
C LEU A 54 -1.19 9.73 5.08
N ILE A 55 -1.54 9.88 3.81
CA ILE A 55 -0.98 9.09 2.72
C ILE A 55 0.42 9.62 2.38
N LYS A 56 1.44 8.80 2.66
CA LYS A 56 2.86 9.12 2.44
C LYS A 56 3.41 8.55 1.15
N ALA A 57 2.85 7.46 0.66
CA ALA A 57 3.25 6.86 -0.61
C ALA A 57 2.05 6.21 -1.30
N VAL A 58 2.18 6.08 -2.62
CA VAL A 58 1.19 5.43 -3.46
C VAL A 58 1.89 4.46 -4.40
N GLY A 59 1.24 3.35 -4.70
CA GLY A 59 1.74 2.34 -5.61
C GLY A 59 0.63 1.71 -6.43
N GLU A 60 1.02 1.20 -7.60
CA GLU A 60 0.13 0.52 -8.54
C GLU A 60 0.74 -0.82 -8.94
N VAL A 61 -0.06 -1.87 -8.84
CA VAL A 61 0.26 -3.21 -9.36
C VAL A 61 -0.71 -3.51 -10.49
N GLN A 62 -0.18 -3.69 -11.70
CA GLN A 62 -0.98 -4.17 -12.83
C GLN A 62 -0.99 -5.70 -12.81
N LEU A 63 -2.18 -6.32 -12.72
CA LEU A 63 -2.32 -7.78 -12.67
C LEU A 63 -2.59 -8.38 -14.06
N ASP A 64 -3.44 -7.73 -14.85
CA ASP A 64 -3.73 -8.06 -16.25
C ASP A 64 -4.04 -6.76 -17.04
N GLU A 65 -4.71 -6.80 -18.18
CA GLU A 65 -5.01 -5.59 -18.97
C GLU A 65 -6.07 -4.66 -18.32
N GLN A 66 -6.94 -5.19 -17.44
CA GLN A 66 -8.09 -4.49 -16.87
C GLN A 66 -8.03 -4.44 -15.34
N THR A 67 -7.39 -5.42 -14.72
CA THR A 67 -7.28 -5.56 -13.26
C THR A 67 -6.01 -4.90 -12.74
N ARG A 68 -6.19 -3.97 -11.80
CA ARG A 68 -5.08 -3.36 -11.07
C ARG A 68 -5.37 -3.27 -9.57
N ILE A 69 -4.29 -3.25 -8.79
CA ILE A 69 -4.31 -2.96 -7.37
C ILE A 69 -3.67 -1.58 -7.15
N LEU A 70 -4.36 -0.73 -6.40
CA LEU A 70 -3.83 0.55 -5.91
C LEU A 70 -3.54 0.42 -4.42
N ARG A 71 -2.36 0.86 -3.98
CA ARG A 71 -1.97 0.90 -2.56
C ARG A 71 -1.67 2.31 -2.12
N TYR A 72 -2.24 2.70 -0.99
CA TYR A 72 -2.05 4.01 -0.36
C TYR A 72 -1.45 3.78 1.02
N TYR A 73 -0.13 3.95 1.14
CA TYR A 73 0.61 3.75 2.38
C TYR A 73 0.46 4.96 3.29
N THR A 74 0.12 4.70 4.54
CA THR A 74 -0.16 5.73 5.54
C THR A 74 1.05 5.97 6.43
N ASP A 75 0.93 6.91 7.36
CA ASP A 75 1.90 7.17 8.42
C ASP A 75 1.65 6.39 9.71
N ASP A 76 0.72 5.43 9.68
CA ASP A 76 0.31 4.59 10.81
C ASP A 76 0.60 3.10 10.52
N ASP A 77 1.76 2.81 9.93
CA ASP A 77 2.23 1.44 9.66
C ASP A 77 1.19 0.51 8.97
N GLY A 78 0.46 1.09 8.01
CA GLY A 78 -0.57 0.41 7.26
C GLY A 78 -0.75 0.97 5.85
N PHE A 79 -1.68 0.37 5.10
CA PHE A 79 -2.07 0.87 3.79
C PHE A 79 -3.51 0.49 3.43
N ILE A 80 -4.17 1.34 2.65
CA ILE A 80 -5.40 0.96 1.94
C ILE A 80 -5.02 0.27 0.63
N GLN A 81 -5.66 -0.86 0.36
CA GLN A 81 -5.61 -1.54 -0.92
C GLN A 81 -6.96 -1.48 -1.63
N ILE A 82 -6.96 -1.05 -2.89
CA ILE A 82 -8.13 -1.06 -3.77
C ILE A 82 -7.87 -2.04 -4.91
N LEU A 83 -8.78 -3.00 -5.11
CA LEU A 83 -8.82 -3.86 -6.30
C LEU A 83 -9.89 -3.33 -7.25
N THR A 84 -9.50 -3.12 -8.51
CA THR A 84 -10.42 -2.65 -9.56
C THR A 84 -10.20 -3.42 -10.85
N HIS A 85 -11.29 -3.66 -11.59
CA HIS A 85 -11.30 -4.35 -12.89
C HIS A 85 -11.50 -3.38 -14.06
N GLY A 86 -11.26 -2.09 -13.86
CA GLY A 86 -11.44 -1.08 -14.90
C GLY A 86 -10.87 0.28 -14.54
N PRO A 87 -10.99 1.27 -15.44
CA PRO A 87 -10.42 2.60 -15.23
C PRO A 87 -11.22 3.43 -14.23
N SER A 88 -12.51 3.13 -14.01
CA SER A 88 -13.40 3.98 -13.22
C SER A 88 -13.57 3.47 -11.78
N GLU A 89 -14.06 4.34 -10.90
CA GLU A 89 -14.42 3.97 -9.53
C GLU A 89 -15.62 3.01 -9.48
N ALA A 90 -16.44 2.96 -10.53
CA ALA A 90 -17.54 1.99 -10.62
C ALA A 90 -17.03 0.54 -10.80
N ASP A 91 -15.77 0.37 -11.19
CA ASP A 91 -15.14 -0.94 -11.43
C ASP A 91 -14.41 -1.48 -10.18
N ILE A 92 -14.53 -0.80 -9.04
CA ILE A 92 -13.94 -1.23 -7.76
C ILE A 92 -14.69 -2.45 -7.25
N SER A 93 -13.96 -3.55 -7.07
CA SER A 93 -14.50 -4.78 -6.49
C SER A 93 -14.26 -4.88 -4.99
N GLU A 94 -13.16 -4.29 -4.50
CA GLU A 94 -12.77 -4.43 -3.11
C GLU A 94 -11.93 -3.25 -2.60
N VAL A 95 -12.15 -2.90 -1.33
CA VAL A 95 -11.33 -1.96 -0.55
C VAL A 95 -11.02 -2.59 0.79
N LYS A 96 -9.72 -2.71 1.13
CA LYS A 96 -9.25 -3.26 2.41
C LYS A 96 -8.27 -2.31 3.08
N LEU A 97 -8.33 -2.24 4.40
CA LEU A 97 -7.32 -1.60 5.24
C LEU A 97 -6.41 -2.70 5.80
N TYR A 98 -5.11 -2.58 5.56
CA TYR A 98 -4.09 -3.51 6.03
C TYR A 98 -3.17 -2.82 7.03
N TYR A 99 -2.78 -3.59 8.04
CA TYR A 99 -1.72 -3.24 8.99
C TYR A 99 -0.69 -4.37 9.02
N PHE A 100 0.56 -4.02 9.27
CA PHE A 100 1.60 -5.01 9.49
C PHE A 100 1.47 -5.60 10.90
N TYR A 101 1.19 -6.89 10.98
CA TYR A 101 1.20 -7.61 12.26
C TYR A 101 2.64 -7.86 12.75
N GLU A 102 3.51 -8.33 11.86
CA GLU A 102 4.90 -8.62 12.16
C GLU A 102 5.78 -8.38 10.94
N SER A 103 7.00 -7.89 11.17
CA SER A 103 8.04 -7.77 10.14
C SER A 103 9.22 -8.67 10.50
N ARG A 104 9.45 -9.72 9.69
CA ARG A 104 10.56 -10.66 9.88
C ARG A 104 11.66 -10.41 8.84
N PRO A 105 12.93 -10.19 9.25
CA PRO A 105 14.03 -10.09 8.31
C PRO A 105 14.33 -11.45 7.67
N ILE A 106 14.77 -11.43 6.41
CA ILE A 106 15.23 -12.61 5.66
C ILE A 106 16.61 -12.28 5.12
N ASP A 107 17.64 -12.93 5.67
CA ASP A 107 19.03 -12.53 5.46
C ASP A 107 19.76 -13.43 4.45
N THR A 108 19.16 -14.55 4.06
CA THR A 108 19.78 -15.54 3.16
C THR A 108 18.80 -16.10 2.14
N ASP A 109 19.33 -16.47 0.96
CA ASP A 109 18.55 -17.15 -0.08
C ASP A 109 17.95 -18.47 0.41
N ALA A 110 18.67 -19.19 1.28
CA ALA A 110 18.19 -20.44 1.87
C ALA A 110 16.93 -20.21 2.73
N GLN A 111 16.93 -19.18 3.59
CA GLN A 111 15.75 -18.80 4.37
C GLN A 111 14.60 -18.37 3.47
N TRP A 112 14.89 -17.62 2.40
CA TRP A 112 13.90 -17.20 1.42
C TRP A 112 13.20 -18.40 0.74
N GLN A 113 13.96 -19.39 0.29
CA GLN A 113 13.38 -20.60 -0.33
C GLN A 113 12.52 -21.39 0.66
N VAL A 114 13.00 -21.59 1.89
CA VAL A 114 12.21 -22.28 2.93
C VAL A 114 10.87 -21.59 3.18
N LEU A 115 10.86 -20.26 3.18
CA LEU A 115 9.66 -19.47 3.39
C LEU A 115 8.67 -19.58 2.21
N LEU A 116 9.17 -19.48 0.97
CA LEU A 116 8.36 -19.66 -0.24
C LEU A 116 7.71 -21.05 -0.32
N ASP A 117 8.46 -22.09 0.03
CA ASP A 117 8.02 -23.47 -0.14
C ASP A 117 7.07 -23.95 0.98
N ASN A 118 7.19 -23.39 2.19
CA ASN A 118 6.55 -23.97 3.37
C ASN A 118 5.73 -23.01 4.23
N GLN A 119 5.95 -21.68 4.13
CA GLN A 119 5.43 -20.74 5.12
C GLN A 119 4.45 -19.71 4.56
N ILE A 120 4.58 -19.25 3.32
CA ILE A 120 3.66 -18.21 2.80
C ILE A 120 2.27 -18.77 2.49
N VAL A 121 2.21 -19.88 1.75
CA VAL A 121 0.95 -20.45 1.27
C VAL A 121 0.57 -21.63 2.14
N GLN A 122 -0.21 -21.34 3.18
CA GLN A 122 -0.77 -22.33 4.09
C GLN A 122 -2.28 -22.40 3.93
N ALA A 123 -2.87 -23.57 4.22
CA ALA A 123 -4.32 -23.74 4.19
C ALA A 123 -5.00 -22.96 5.31
N GLN A 124 -4.33 -22.85 6.46
CA GLN A 124 -4.81 -22.15 7.65
C GLN A 124 -3.65 -21.41 8.31
N TRP A 125 -3.98 -20.28 8.93
CA TRP A 125 -3.07 -19.48 9.77
C TRP A 125 -3.68 -19.30 11.14
N GLU A 126 -2.85 -19.32 12.18
CA GLU A 126 -3.26 -18.98 13.55
C GLU A 126 -2.58 -17.68 13.97
N LEU A 127 -3.36 -16.73 14.48
CA LEU A 127 -2.91 -15.43 14.93
C LEU A 127 -3.80 -14.96 16.09
N ASP A 128 -3.21 -14.66 17.26
CA ASP A 128 -3.94 -14.21 18.46
C ASP A 128 -5.19 -15.04 18.78
N ASP A 129 -5.03 -16.37 18.85
CA ASP A 129 -6.10 -17.35 19.07
C ASP A 129 -7.23 -17.35 18.01
N GLN A 130 -7.03 -16.67 16.88
CA GLN A 130 -7.92 -16.68 15.72
C GLN A 130 -7.34 -17.56 14.61
N THR A 131 -8.19 -18.35 13.96
CA THR A 131 -7.84 -19.15 12.80
C THR A 131 -8.36 -18.48 11.53
N PHE A 132 -7.47 -18.31 10.55
CA PHE A 132 -7.78 -17.75 9.24
C PHE A 132 -7.64 -18.82 8.19
N ASP A 133 -8.69 -19.01 7.40
CA ASP A 133 -8.65 -19.89 6.24
C ASP A 133 -8.09 -19.16 5.02
N LYS A 134 -7.38 -19.92 4.20
CA LYS A 134 -6.85 -19.43 2.93
C LYS A 134 -7.99 -19.00 1.99
N VAL A 135 -7.89 -17.78 1.48
CA VAL A 135 -8.92 -17.17 0.61
C VAL A 135 -8.72 -17.52 -0.88
N TRP A 136 -7.47 -17.70 -1.32
CA TRP A 136 -7.15 -17.91 -2.74
C TRP A 136 -6.78 -19.35 -3.05
N ASP A 137 -7.15 -19.82 -4.24
CA ASP A 137 -6.78 -21.15 -4.72
C ASP A 137 -5.43 -21.13 -5.44
N ASN A 138 -4.35 -20.85 -4.70
CA ASN A 138 -2.98 -20.86 -5.21
C ASN A 138 -2.10 -21.89 -4.48
N SER A 139 -1.35 -22.71 -5.18
CA SER A 139 -0.43 -23.67 -4.53
C SER A 139 0.95 -23.08 -4.20
N ARG A 140 1.26 -21.91 -4.77
CA ARG A 140 2.53 -21.20 -4.59
C ARG A 140 2.31 -19.70 -4.46
N PRO A 141 3.24 -18.96 -3.83
CA PRO A 141 3.21 -17.50 -3.81
C PRO A 141 3.21 -16.95 -5.24
N VAL A 142 2.39 -15.94 -5.50
CA VAL A 142 2.35 -15.23 -6.78
C VAL A 142 3.09 -13.91 -6.59
N ALA A 143 4.15 -13.70 -7.36
CA ALA A 143 4.91 -12.46 -7.32
C ALA A 143 4.09 -11.32 -7.98
N MET A 144 4.00 -10.20 -7.28
CA MET A 144 3.40 -8.97 -7.78
C MET A 144 4.48 -7.89 -7.85
N THR A 145 4.58 -7.18 -8.97
CA THR A 145 5.51 -6.05 -9.11
C THR A 145 4.75 -4.74 -8.96
N GLU A 146 5.11 -3.99 -7.94
CA GLU A 146 4.54 -2.69 -7.66
C GLU A 146 5.35 -1.58 -8.30
N LYS A 147 4.67 -0.68 -9.01
CA LYS A 147 5.24 0.55 -9.53
C LYS A 147 4.96 1.66 -8.52
N PRO A 148 5.99 2.30 -7.94
CA PRO A 148 5.77 3.47 -7.09
C PRO A 148 5.14 4.58 -7.94
N GLY A 149 4.05 5.18 -7.46
CA GLY A 149 3.37 6.28 -8.14
C GLY A 149 4.10 7.62 -8.05
N TRP A 150 5.32 7.64 -7.52
CA TRP A 150 6.21 8.80 -7.57
C TRP A 150 7.39 8.50 -8.49
N LYS A 151 7.58 9.30 -9.54
CA LYS A 151 8.81 9.29 -10.32
C LYS A 151 9.83 10.21 -9.65
N THR A 152 10.74 9.61 -8.88
CA THR A 152 11.95 10.25 -8.31
C THR A 152 11.73 11.34 -7.24
N ALA A 153 11.24 10.97 -6.06
CA ALA A 153 11.65 11.61 -4.82
C ALA A 153 12.81 10.76 -4.28
N ARG A 154 14.01 11.33 -4.23
CA ARG A 154 15.23 10.64 -3.81
C ARG A 154 14.96 9.85 -2.52
N PHE A 155 14.91 8.52 -2.58
CA PHE A 155 15.39 7.75 -1.44
C PHE A 155 16.83 8.22 -1.25
N GLN A 156 17.08 8.94 -0.15
CA GLN A 156 18.45 9.09 0.35
C GLN A 156 19.02 7.67 0.38
N LYS A 157 20.15 7.48 -0.32
CA LYS A 157 20.91 6.23 -0.30
C LYS A 157 20.97 5.72 1.16
N PRO A 158 20.83 4.41 1.41
CA PRO A 158 21.15 3.89 2.72
C PRO A 158 22.57 4.34 3.07
N ILE A 159 22.71 5.01 4.21
CA ILE A 159 24.01 5.26 4.81
C ILE A 159 24.53 3.87 5.17
N SER A 160 25.47 3.38 4.38
CA SER A 160 26.34 2.29 4.78
C SER A 160 27.10 2.76 6.02
N LEU A 161 26.85 2.11 7.15
CA LEU A 161 27.78 2.10 8.29
C LEU A 161 28.92 1.14 7.99
#